data_AF-A0A8C0P7R4-F1
#
_entry.id   AF-A0A8C0P7R4-F1
#
_cell.length_a   1.000
_cell.length_b   1.000
_cell.length_c   1.000
_cell.angle_alpha   90.00
_cell.angle_beta   90.00
_cell.angle_gamma   90.00
#
_symmetry.space_group_name_H-M   'P 1'
#
loop_
_entity.id
_entity.type
_entity.pdbx_description
1 polymer ?
#
loop_
_entity_poly.entity_id
_entity_poly.type
_entity_poly.pdbx_seq_one_letter_code
_entity_poly.pdbx_strand_id
1 'polypeptide(L)'
;MDIVVSEDLNGAVKFSSSLPYPNNLNSILAQRLEKWLQLMLMWHPRQRGTDPVYGPNGCFKALDDILNLKLVHILNMVTGIIHTYPVTEDESLQNLKARIQHDTGIPEKDQELLQEAGLALIPDKPAAQCISDGKLNEGRTLDMDLVFLFDNSKIAYETQISPRPQPESVSCILQEPKRNLSFFQLRKVWGQVWHSIQTLKEDCNRLQQGQRAAMMNLLRNNSCLSKMKNSMASMSQQLKAKLDFFKTSIQIDLEKYSEQTEFGITSDKLLLAWREMEQAVELCGRENEVKHLVERMMALQTDIVDLQRSPMGRKQGGTLDDLEEQARELYRRLREKPRDQRTDGDSQEMVRLLLQAIQGFEKKVRVIYTQLSKTVVCKQKALELLPKVEEVVSLMNEDEKTVVRLQEKRQKELWNLLKIACSKVRGPVSGSPDSMNASRLSHSGQLLAQPSPAPSSLPEAIKKSEELVAEAHTLCTQLENAMQDTIKEQDQSLRVMGCVNPSYSISFLSMAHQKKQKQKQSSLSSVSVNAYAFLVPIYYYI
;
A
#
# COMPACT_ATOMS: atom_id res chain seq x y z
N MET A 1 33.99 -2.51 -34.28
CA MET A 1 35.03 -3.52 -34.03
C MET A 1 34.32 -4.78 -33.57
N ASP A 2 34.69 -5.95 -34.09
CA ASP A 2 34.02 -7.21 -33.73
C ASP A 2 34.46 -7.70 -32.34
N ILE A 3 33.50 -8.13 -31.52
CA ILE A 3 33.74 -8.68 -30.18
C ILE A 3 33.53 -10.19 -30.11
N VAL A 4 32.91 -10.77 -31.14
CA VAL A 4 32.70 -12.21 -31.23
C VAL A 4 32.94 -12.68 -32.65
N VAL A 5 33.62 -13.82 -32.75
CA VAL A 5 33.77 -14.61 -33.97
C VAL A 5 33.21 -15.99 -33.68
N SER A 6 32.19 -16.41 -34.42
CA SER A 6 31.50 -17.67 -34.15
C SER A 6 31.20 -18.43 -35.42
N GLU A 7 31.22 -19.75 -35.35
CA GLU A 7 30.73 -20.65 -36.39
C GLU A 7 29.25 -20.96 -36.14
N ASP A 8 28.43 -20.85 -37.19
CA ASP A 8 27.01 -21.20 -37.13
C ASP A 8 26.77 -22.71 -37.31
N LEU A 9 25.51 -23.15 -37.31
CA LEU A 9 25.17 -24.57 -37.45
C LEU A 9 25.54 -25.14 -38.84
N ASN A 10 25.72 -24.28 -39.84
CA ASN A 10 26.10 -24.64 -41.21
C ASN A 10 27.61 -24.56 -41.44
N GLY A 11 28.40 -24.22 -40.42
CA GLY A 11 29.85 -24.07 -40.54
C GLY A 11 30.31 -22.70 -41.06
N ALA A 12 29.39 -21.73 -41.21
CA ALA A 12 29.74 -20.39 -41.66
C ALA A 12 30.30 -19.55 -40.51
N VAL A 13 31.45 -18.91 -40.74
CA VAL A 13 32.07 -18.00 -39.78
C VAL A 13 31.39 -16.64 -39.84
N LYS A 14 30.84 -16.19 -38.71
CA LYS A 14 30.20 -14.88 -38.54
C LYS A 14 31.02 -14.01 -37.59
N PHE A 15 31.23 -12.77 -37.99
CA PHE A 15 31.82 -11.70 -37.18
C PHE A 15 30.70 -10.78 -36.72
N SER A 16 30.75 -10.35 -35.46
CA SER A 16 29.78 -9.41 -34.92
C SER A 16 30.42 -8.47 -33.91
N SER A 17 30.04 -7.19 -34.01
CA SER A 17 30.34 -6.17 -33.01
C SER A 17 29.39 -6.19 -31.83
N SER A 18 28.34 -7.00 -31.89
CA SER A 18 27.27 -7.06 -30.88
C SER A 18 27.37 -8.27 -29.97
N LEU A 19 27.00 -8.07 -28.70
CA LEU A 19 27.07 -9.10 -27.67
C LEU A 19 26.06 -10.22 -27.98
N PRO A 20 26.47 -11.49 -28.00
CA PRO A 20 25.57 -12.60 -28.31
C PRO A 20 24.36 -12.67 -27.38
N TYR A 21 23.20 -13.01 -27.97
CA TYR A 21 22.01 -13.45 -27.24
C TYR A 21 21.92 -14.98 -27.29
N PRO A 22 21.55 -15.68 -26.20
CA PRO A 22 21.01 -15.15 -24.96
C PRO A 22 22.07 -14.79 -23.91
N ASN A 23 21.78 -13.76 -23.11
CA ASN A 23 22.57 -13.37 -21.94
C ASN A 23 21.64 -12.83 -20.84
N ASN A 24 22.15 -12.79 -19.60
CA ASN A 24 21.35 -12.41 -18.42
C ASN A 24 21.51 -10.93 -18.04
N LEU A 25 22.05 -10.11 -18.93
CA LEU A 25 22.24 -8.68 -18.68
C LEU A 25 20.97 -7.91 -19.06
N ASN A 26 20.72 -6.78 -18.38
CA ASN A 26 19.72 -5.83 -18.86
C ASN A 26 20.23 -5.08 -20.11
N SER A 27 19.31 -4.42 -20.81
CA SER A 27 19.60 -3.73 -22.08
C SER A 27 20.71 -2.68 -21.96
N ILE A 28 20.76 -1.92 -20.87
CA ILE A 28 21.77 -0.88 -20.65
C ILE A 28 23.14 -1.49 -20.37
N LEU A 29 23.21 -2.49 -19.48
CA LEU A 29 24.47 -3.19 -19.19
C LEU A 29 25.01 -3.92 -20.41
N ALA A 30 24.16 -4.60 -21.18
CA ALA A 30 24.56 -5.26 -22.41
C ALA A 30 25.18 -4.24 -23.39
N GLN A 31 24.50 -3.11 -23.63
CA GLN A 31 24.99 -2.08 -24.56
C GLN A 31 26.30 -1.42 -24.08
N ARG A 32 26.44 -1.16 -22.77
CA ARG A 32 27.64 -0.52 -22.21
C ARG A 32 28.82 -1.48 -22.18
N LEU A 33 28.61 -2.72 -21.74
CA LEU A 33 29.64 -3.76 -21.71
C LEU A 33 30.06 -4.20 -23.11
N GLU A 34 29.16 -4.20 -24.09
CA GLU A 34 29.50 -4.44 -25.50
C GLU A 34 30.57 -3.46 -25.99
N LYS A 35 30.38 -2.15 -25.76
CA LYS A 35 31.36 -1.12 -26.10
C LYS A 35 32.66 -1.25 -25.31
N TRP A 36 32.56 -1.60 -24.02
CA TRP A 36 33.75 -1.84 -23.20
C TRP A 36 34.55 -3.06 -23.68
N LEU A 37 33.88 -4.14 -24.09
CA LEU A 37 34.53 -5.32 -24.66
C LEU A 37 35.23 -5.02 -25.98
N GLN A 38 34.75 -4.07 -26.79
CA GLN A 38 35.48 -3.61 -28.00
C GLN A 38 36.85 -3.01 -27.64
N LEU A 39 36.96 -2.30 -26.50
CA LEU A 39 38.24 -1.77 -26.03
C LEU A 39 39.19 -2.90 -25.59
N MET A 40 38.65 -3.91 -24.92
CA MET A 40 39.43 -4.98 -24.29
C MET A 40 39.82 -6.09 -25.26
N LEU A 41 38.96 -6.42 -26.22
CA LEU A 41 39.19 -7.44 -27.23
C LEU A 41 39.94 -6.89 -28.46
N MET A 42 40.32 -5.60 -28.43
CA MET A 42 41.11 -4.94 -29.46
C MET A 42 42.34 -5.76 -29.86
N TRP A 43 42.43 -6.08 -31.16
CA TRP A 43 43.56 -6.85 -31.69
C TRP A 43 44.87 -6.06 -31.58
N HIS A 44 44.84 -4.76 -31.88
CA HIS A 44 46.03 -3.91 -31.86
C HIS A 44 46.56 -3.69 -30.43
N PRO A 45 47.79 -4.16 -30.09
CA PRO A 45 48.25 -4.26 -28.71
C PRO A 45 48.39 -2.90 -28.00
N ARG A 46 48.82 -1.85 -28.71
CA ARG A 46 48.95 -0.49 -28.12
C ARG A 46 47.63 0.27 -28.00
N GLN A 47 46.60 -0.14 -28.74
CA GLN A 47 45.29 0.52 -28.71
C GLN A 47 44.32 -0.20 -27.74
N ARG A 48 44.61 -1.47 -27.42
CA ARG A 48 43.84 -2.24 -26.44
C ARG A 48 43.79 -1.50 -25.10
N GLY A 49 42.59 -1.39 -24.56
CA GLY A 49 42.32 -0.71 -23.29
C GLY A 49 42.43 0.82 -23.34
N THR A 50 42.59 1.43 -24.52
CA THR A 50 42.61 2.89 -24.70
C THR A 50 41.19 3.41 -24.82
N ASP A 51 40.67 4.03 -23.77
CA ASP A 51 39.32 4.60 -23.75
C ASP A 51 39.30 5.99 -24.43
N PRO A 52 38.25 6.35 -25.20
CA PRO A 52 38.18 7.64 -25.87
C PRO A 52 38.14 8.85 -24.94
N VAL A 53 37.69 8.70 -23.69
CA VAL A 53 37.61 9.77 -22.68
C VAL A 53 38.84 9.75 -21.77
N TYR A 54 39.23 8.57 -21.30
CA TYR A 54 40.31 8.42 -20.30
C TYR A 54 41.70 8.14 -20.89
N GLY A 55 41.80 7.95 -22.22
CA GLY A 55 43.06 7.73 -22.91
C GLY A 55 43.67 6.33 -22.69
N PRO A 56 44.99 6.16 -22.88
CA PRO A 56 45.64 4.86 -22.76
C PRO A 56 45.55 4.32 -21.33
N ASN A 57 45.24 3.03 -21.19
CA ASN A 57 44.96 2.35 -19.92
C ASN A 57 43.68 2.85 -19.21
N GLY A 58 42.83 3.61 -19.90
CA GLY A 58 41.58 4.15 -19.38
C GLY A 58 40.45 3.13 -19.19
N CYS A 59 40.62 1.88 -19.64
CA CYS A 59 39.57 0.86 -19.62
C CYS A 59 39.04 0.50 -18.22
N PHE A 60 39.84 0.64 -17.16
CA PHE A 60 39.36 0.40 -15.79
C PHE A 60 38.41 1.49 -15.31
N LYS A 61 38.73 2.77 -15.56
CA LYS A 61 37.82 3.88 -15.26
C LYS A 61 36.53 3.80 -16.07
N ALA A 62 36.64 3.41 -17.34
CA ALA A 62 35.47 3.15 -18.18
C ALA A 62 34.58 2.04 -17.63
N LEU A 63 35.16 1.01 -16.98
CA LEU A 63 34.40 -0.03 -16.30
C LEU A 63 33.78 0.49 -15.00
N ASP A 64 34.53 1.27 -14.21
CA ASP A 64 34.03 1.90 -12.99
C ASP A 64 32.77 2.73 -13.26
N ASP A 65 32.75 3.50 -14.35
CA ASP A 65 31.57 4.26 -14.77
C ASP A 65 30.33 3.37 -15.00
N ILE A 66 30.53 2.16 -15.54
CA ILE A 66 29.45 1.20 -15.78
C ILE A 66 29.00 0.57 -14.46
N LEU A 67 29.94 0.19 -13.59
CA LEU A 67 29.65 -0.45 -12.30
C LEU A 67 28.95 0.50 -11.32
N ASN A 68 29.24 1.81 -11.41
CA ASN A 68 28.62 2.83 -10.57
C ASN A 68 27.25 3.31 -11.07
N LEU A 69 26.72 2.74 -12.18
CA LEU A 69 25.39 3.08 -12.67
C LEU A 69 24.31 2.68 -11.66
N LYS A 70 23.41 3.61 -11.38
CA LYS A 70 22.14 3.34 -10.68
C LYS A 70 21.08 3.06 -11.74
N LEU A 71 20.55 1.85 -11.75
CA LEU A 71 19.58 1.40 -12.75
C LEU A 71 18.23 1.16 -12.10
N VAL A 72 17.17 1.70 -12.71
CA VAL A 72 15.78 1.43 -12.36
C VAL A 72 15.17 0.55 -13.44
N HIS A 73 14.50 -0.52 -13.03
CA HIS A 73 13.85 -1.47 -13.93
C HIS A 73 12.32 -1.33 -13.82
N ILE A 74 11.67 -1.14 -14.96
CA ILE A 74 10.23 -0.89 -15.02
C ILE A 74 9.59 -1.89 -15.97
N LEU A 75 8.77 -2.80 -15.44
CA LEU A 75 7.96 -3.71 -16.24
C LEU A 75 6.67 -2.99 -16.65
N ASN A 76 6.52 -2.73 -17.94
CA ASN A 76 5.29 -2.22 -18.50
C ASN A 76 4.24 -3.34 -18.57
N MET A 77 3.22 -3.27 -17.72
CA MET A 77 2.18 -4.29 -17.65
C MET A 77 1.24 -4.27 -18.86
N VAL A 78 1.29 -3.25 -19.71
CA VAL A 78 0.55 -3.22 -20.98
C VAL A 78 1.21 -4.12 -22.03
N THR A 79 2.55 -4.07 -22.14
CA THR A 79 3.30 -4.76 -23.21
C THR A 79 4.05 -5.99 -22.72
N GLY A 80 4.26 -6.14 -21.41
CA GLY A 80 5.11 -7.17 -20.81
C GLY A 80 6.61 -6.92 -20.99
N ILE A 81 7.02 -5.72 -21.40
CA ILE A 81 8.42 -5.37 -21.68
C ILE A 81 9.05 -4.65 -20.48
N ILE A 82 10.31 -4.98 -20.17
CA ILE A 82 11.10 -4.32 -19.13
C ILE A 82 11.91 -3.18 -19.76
N HIS A 83 11.66 -1.97 -19.30
CA HIS A 83 12.45 -0.77 -19.61
C HIS A 83 13.46 -0.54 -18.50
N THR A 84 14.72 -0.25 -18.85
CA THR A 84 15.79 0.02 -17.88
C THR A 84 16.31 1.44 -18.05
N TYR A 85 16.29 2.20 -16.97
CA TYR A 85 16.65 3.61 -16.96
C TYR A 85 17.86 3.83 -16.05
N PRO A 86 19.00 4.34 -16.57
CA PRO A 86 20.04 4.90 -15.70
C PRO A 86 19.50 6.16 -15.05
N VAL A 87 19.62 6.27 -13.73
CA VAL A 87 19.18 7.42 -12.93
C VAL A 87 20.33 8.00 -12.12
N THR A 88 20.24 9.27 -11.80
CA THR A 88 21.15 9.92 -10.85
C THR A 88 20.51 9.99 -9.46
N GLU A 89 21.29 10.28 -8.41
CA GLU A 89 20.76 10.38 -7.04
C GLU A 89 19.72 11.50 -6.90
N ASP A 90 19.92 12.61 -7.61
CA ASP A 90 19.09 13.80 -7.54
C ASP A 90 17.96 13.84 -8.58
N GLU A 91 17.84 12.81 -9.44
CA GLU A 91 16.82 12.78 -10.48
C GLU A 91 15.42 12.69 -9.85
N SER A 92 14.53 13.62 -10.20
CA SER A 92 13.16 13.63 -9.72
C SER A 92 12.34 12.48 -10.34
N LEU A 93 11.31 12.03 -9.63
CA LEU A 93 10.39 11.02 -10.17
C LEU A 93 9.66 11.54 -11.44
N GLN A 94 9.39 12.84 -11.54
CA GLN A 94 8.78 13.46 -12.72
C GLN A 94 9.65 13.29 -13.97
N ASN A 95 10.97 13.52 -13.87
CA ASN A 95 11.89 13.32 -14.99
C ASN A 95 11.90 11.85 -15.45
N LEU A 96 11.88 10.92 -14.50
CA LEU A 96 11.76 9.50 -14.83
C LEU A 96 10.42 9.19 -15.51
N LYS A 97 9.30 9.75 -15.03
CA LYS A 97 7.97 9.60 -15.67
C LYS A 97 7.94 10.14 -17.10
N ALA A 98 8.59 11.27 -17.37
CA ALA A 98 8.70 11.82 -18.73
C ALA A 98 9.45 10.87 -19.68
N ARG A 99 10.53 10.24 -19.20
CA ARG A 99 11.28 9.22 -19.96
C ARG A 99 10.45 7.97 -20.20
N ILE A 100 9.71 7.52 -19.19
CA ILE A 100 8.76 6.40 -19.33
C ILE A 100 7.70 6.73 -20.38
N GLN A 101 7.17 7.96 -20.38
CA GLN A 101 6.17 8.39 -21.36
C GLN A 101 6.73 8.31 -22.78
N HIS A 102 7.99 8.70 -22.99
CA HIS A 102 8.64 8.60 -24.30
C HIS A 102 8.70 7.15 -24.81
N ASP A 103 9.05 6.19 -23.97
CA ASP A 103 9.25 4.79 -24.38
C ASP A 103 7.97 3.95 -24.40
N THR A 104 6.96 4.34 -23.62
CA THR A 104 5.71 3.57 -23.45
C THR A 104 4.49 4.23 -24.07
N GLY A 105 4.54 5.54 -24.34
CA GLY A 105 3.40 6.34 -24.76
C GLY A 105 2.38 6.65 -23.67
N ILE A 106 2.57 6.16 -22.43
CA ILE A 106 1.62 6.37 -21.33
C ILE A 106 1.86 7.76 -20.71
N PRO A 107 0.87 8.67 -20.71
CA PRO A 107 1.02 10.01 -20.14
C PRO A 107 1.37 9.98 -18.65
N GLU A 108 2.19 10.92 -18.16
CA GLU A 108 2.66 10.93 -16.75
C GLU A 108 1.53 10.84 -15.70
N LYS A 109 0.38 11.45 -16.00
CA LYS A 109 -0.85 11.42 -15.16
C LYS A 109 -1.51 10.05 -15.09
N ASP A 110 -1.36 9.24 -16.14
CA ASP A 110 -1.98 7.93 -16.28
C ASP A 110 -1.01 6.81 -15.83
N GLN A 111 0.26 7.14 -15.60
CA GLN A 111 1.27 6.22 -15.07
C GLN A 111 1.06 5.96 -13.57
N GLU A 112 0.59 4.75 -13.25
CA GLU A 112 0.63 4.19 -11.90
C GLU A 112 1.84 3.27 -11.76
N LEU A 113 2.79 3.65 -10.92
CA LEU A 113 4.02 2.91 -10.65
C LEU A 113 3.92 2.23 -9.28
N LEU A 114 3.88 0.90 -9.25
CA LEU A 114 3.78 0.11 -8.03
C LEU A 114 5.06 -0.71 -7.78
N GLN A 115 5.49 -0.78 -6.53
CA GLN A 115 6.51 -1.73 -6.07
C GLN A 115 5.88 -3.12 -5.83
N GLU A 116 6.70 -4.15 -5.60
CA GLU A 116 6.25 -5.53 -5.35
C GLU A 116 5.18 -5.62 -4.25
N ALA A 117 5.32 -4.84 -3.18
CA ALA A 117 4.35 -4.79 -2.09
C ALA A 117 3.03 -4.08 -2.47
N GLY A 118 2.84 -3.61 -3.71
CA GLY A 118 1.67 -2.85 -4.18
C GLY A 118 1.63 -1.39 -3.69
N LEU A 119 2.77 -0.85 -3.23
CA LEU A 119 2.88 0.54 -2.80
C LEU A 119 3.16 1.41 -4.03
N ALA A 120 2.41 2.50 -4.18
CA ALA A 120 2.69 3.50 -5.20
C ALA A 120 3.97 4.27 -4.85
N LEU A 121 4.76 4.61 -5.86
CA LEU A 121 5.93 5.47 -5.68
C LEU A 121 5.52 6.84 -5.13
N ILE A 122 6.36 7.40 -4.26
CA ILE A 122 6.09 8.67 -3.58
C ILE A 122 6.58 9.81 -4.48
N PRO A 123 5.70 10.75 -4.91
CA PRO A 123 6.06 11.82 -5.85
C PRO A 123 7.21 12.70 -5.39
N ASP A 124 7.27 13.02 -4.09
CA ASP A 124 8.26 13.94 -3.52
C ASP A 124 9.65 13.31 -3.32
N LYS A 125 9.77 11.99 -3.52
CA LYS A 125 11.04 11.27 -3.39
C LYS A 125 11.74 11.18 -4.76
N PRO A 126 13.09 11.14 -4.78
CA PRO A 126 13.84 10.98 -6.03
C PRO A 126 13.55 9.63 -6.70
N ALA A 127 13.88 9.53 -7.99
CA ALA A 127 13.76 8.30 -8.78
C ALA A 127 14.56 7.13 -8.19
N ALA A 128 15.65 7.43 -7.47
CA ALA A 128 16.46 6.45 -6.75
C ALA A 128 15.68 5.67 -5.66
N GLN A 129 14.47 6.11 -5.27
CA GLN A 129 13.61 5.37 -4.33
C GLN A 129 13.22 3.95 -4.82
N CYS A 130 13.35 3.70 -6.12
CA CYS A 130 13.08 2.40 -6.73
C CYS A 130 14.20 1.38 -6.45
N ILE A 131 15.36 1.83 -5.96
CA ILE A 131 16.56 1.02 -5.75
C ILE A 131 16.65 0.65 -4.27
N SER A 132 16.69 -0.65 -3.97
CA SER A 132 16.84 -1.15 -2.60
C SER A 132 18.27 -0.97 -2.10
N ASP A 133 18.46 -0.37 -0.93
CA ASP A 133 19.78 -0.07 -0.33
C ASP A 133 20.53 -1.32 0.23
N GLY A 134 20.15 -2.52 -0.21
CA GLY A 134 20.73 -3.78 0.21
C GLY A 134 22.13 -4.00 -0.38
N LYS A 135 23.07 -4.48 0.45
CA LYS A 135 24.45 -4.81 0.04
C LYS A 135 24.48 -5.63 -1.26
N LEU A 136 25.35 -5.22 -2.17
CA LEU A 136 25.64 -5.87 -3.46
C LEU A 136 26.20 -7.30 -3.22
N ASN A 137 25.31 -8.29 -3.07
CA ASN A 137 25.69 -9.70 -2.99
C ASN A 137 25.45 -10.37 -4.36
N GLU A 138 26.15 -11.47 -4.62
CA GLU A 138 26.16 -12.23 -5.90
C GLU A 138 24.78 -12.72 -6.39
N GLY A 139 23.72 -12.57 -5.58
CA GLY A 139 22.33 -12.97 -5.91
C GLY A 139 21.40 -11.84 -6.36
N ARG A 140 21.88 -10.61 -6.57
CA ARG A 140 21.02 -9.48 -6.99
C ARG A 140 20.59 -9.67 -8.46
N THR A 141 19.40 -10.21 -8.68
CA THR A 141 18.75 -10.24 -10.00
C THR A 141 17.97 -8.95 -10.24
N LEU A 142 17.59 -8.68 -11.49
CA LEU A 142 16.71 -7.56 -11.88
C LEU A 142 15.40 -7.51 -11.07
N ASP A 143 15.01 -8.64 -10.49
CA ASP A 143 13.75 -8.82 -9.78
C ASP A 143 13.72 -8.12 -8.41
N MET A 144 14.86 -7.77 -7.80
CA MET A 144 14.88 -7.14 -6.47
C MET A 144 14.44 -5.66 -6.46
N ASP A 145 14.58 -4.95 -7.59
CA ASP A 145 14.26 -3.52 -7.73
C ASP A 145 13.28 -3.25 -8.88
N LEU A 146 12.42 -4.23 -9.16
CA LEU A 146 11.47 -4.13 -10.26
C LEU A 146 10.25 -3.30 -9.85
N VAL A 147 9.95 -2.27 -10.63
CA VAL A 147 8.72 -1.47 -10.52
C VAL A 147 7.75 -1.89 -11.62
N PHE A 148 6.48 -2.00 -11.28
CA PHE A 148 5.40 -2.36 -12.19
C PHE A 148 4.66 -1.11 -12.64
N LEU A 149 4.63 -0.87 -13.95
CA LEU A 149 3.92 0.25 -14.57
C LEU A 149 2.55 -0.21 -15.06
N PHE A 150 1.51 0.48 -14.60
CA PHE A 150 0.13 0.33 -15.04
C PHE A 150 -0.36 1.63 -15.69
N ASP A 151 -1.27 1.48 -16.64
CA ASP A 151 -1.96 2.56 -17.31
C ASP A 151 -3.36 2.72 -16.69
N ASN A 152 -3.60 3.85 -16.02
CA ASN A 152 -4.89 4.16 -15.39
C ASN A 152 -6.00 4.43 -16.42
N SER A 153 -5.67 4.71 -17.69
CA SER A 153 -6.68 4.87 -18.74
C SER A 153 -7.27 3.55 -19.21
N LYS A 154 -6.61 2.42 -18.91
CA LYS A 154 -7.05 1.08 -19.33
C LYS A 154 -7.96 0.41 -18.31
N ILE A 155 -9.16 0.06 -18.79
CA ILE A 155 -10.15 -0.74 -18.05
C ILE A 155 -10.00 -2.26 -18.28
N ALA A 156 -9.24 -2.64 -19.31
CA ALA A 156 -8.93 -4.03 -19.64
C ALA A 156 -7.54 -4.10 -20.26
N TYR A 157 -6.86 -5.21 -19.99
CA TYR A 157 -5.53 -5.50 -20.53
C TYR A 157 -5.64 -6.67 -21.50
N GLU A 158 -5.03 -6.50 -22.68
CA GLU A 158 -5.00 -7.52 -23.71
C GLU A 158 -4.29 -8.78 -23.24
N THR A 159 -4.82 -9.95 -23.61
CA THR A 159 -4.32 -11.23 -23.09
C THR A 159 -3.12 -11.80 -23.86
N GLN A 160 -2.66 -11.10 -24.90
CA GLN A 160 -1.58 -11.53 -25.76
C GLN A 160 -0.34 -10.67 -25.52
N ILE A 161 0.69 -11.29 -24.94
CA ILE A 161 2.04 -10.75 -24.87
C ILE A 161 2.92 -11.63 -25.72
N SER A 162 3.64 -11.03 -26.66
CA SER A 162 4.63 -11.76 -27.44
C SER A 162 5.78 -12.19 -26.53
N PRO A 163 6.17 -13.49 -26.55
CA PRO A 163 7.37 -13.93 -25.84
C PRO A 163 8.61 -13.26 -26.44
N ARG A 164 9.71 -13.24 -25.67
CA ARG A 164 10.97 -12.69 -26.17
C ARG A 164 11.43 -13.42 -27.44
N PRO A 165 12.09 -12.71 -28.37
CA PRO A 165 12.68 -13.33 -29.54
C PRO A 165 13.74 -14.35 -29.11
N GLN A 166 13.75 -15.48 -29.80
CA GLN A 166 14.69 -16.57 -29.53
C GLN A 166 15.99 -16.37 -30.31
N PRO A 167 17.13 -16.91 -29.84
CA PRO A 167 18.39 -16.89 -30.58
C PRO A 167 18.26 -17.59 -31.94
N GLU A 168 19.03 -17.13 -32.95
CA GLU A 168 19.01 -17.67 -34.32
C GLU A 168 19.19 -19.20 -34.37
N SER A 169 20.11 -19.73 -33.56
CA SER A 169 20.36 -21.17 -33.45
C SER A 169 19.17 -21.95 -32.90
N VAL A 170 18.40 -21.37 -31.99
CA VAL A 170 17.16 -21.97 -31.46
C VAL A 170 16.05 -21.91 -32.52
N SER A 171 15.91 -20.78 -33.21
CA SER A 171 14.94 -20.67 -34.33
C SER A 171 15.25 -21.67 -35.45
N CYS A 172 16.52 -21.91 -35.75
CA CYS A 172 16.94 -22.89 -36.76
C CYS A 172 16.53 -24.32 -36.39
N ILE A 173 16.81 -24.77 -35.16
CA ILE A 173 16.42 -26.14 -34.75
C ILE A 173 14.92 -26.29 -34.49
N LEU A 174 14.17 -25.20 -34.24
CA LEU A 174 12.71 -25.23 -34.18
C LEU A 174 12.11 -25.56 -35.55
N GLN A 175 12.72 -25.09 -36.63
CA GLN A 175 12.29 -25.38 -38.00
C GLN A 175 12.67 -26.80 -38.42
N GLU A 176 13.85 -27.29 -38.01
CA GLU A 176 14.36 -28.62 -38.37
C GLU A 176 14.78 -29.47 -37.14
N PRO A 177 13.84 -29.94 -36.29
CA PRO A 177 14.19 -30.61 -35.04
C PRO A 177 14.90 -31.96 -35.21
N LYS A 178 14.73 -32.57 -36.39
CA LYS A 178 15.32 -33.86 -36.79
C LYS A 178 16.72 -33.72 -37.40
N ARG A 179 17.20 -32.50 -37.61
CA ARG A 179 18.54 -32.25 -38.14
C ARG A 179 19.56 -32.88 -37.20
N ASN A 180 20.42 -33.72 -37.76
CA ASN A 180 21.49 -34.35 -37.01
C ASN A 180 22.61 -33.31 -36.78
N LEU A 181 22.98 -33.10 -35.52
CA LEU A 181 23.98 -32.12 -35.09
C LEU A 181 25.10 -32.81 -34.34
N SER A 182 26.31 -32.29 -34.50
CA SER A 182 27.45 -32.75 -33.72
C SER A 182 27.23 -32.54 -32.22
N PHE A 183 27.88 -33.36 -31.38
CA PHE A 183 27.76 -33.23 -29.92
C PHE A 183 28.02 -31.81 -29.40
N PHE A 184 28.99 -31.10 -29.97
CA PHE A 184 29.31 -29.73 -29.54
C PHE A 184 28.20 -28.73 -29.91
N GLN A 185 27.62 -28.87 -31.11
CA GLN A 185 26.46 -28.06 -31.54
C GLN A 185 25.24 -28.37 -30.68
N LEU A 186 24.95 -29.65 -30.40
CA LEU A 186 23.88 -30.07 -29.48
C LEU A 186 24.05 -29.43 -28.10
N ARG A 187 25.27 -29.49 -27.54
CA ARG A 187 25.55 -28.90 -26.22
C ARG A 187 25.30 -27.39 -26.17
N LYS A 188 25.58 -26.66 -27.25
CA LYS A 188 25.29 -25.22 -27.33
C LYS A 188 23.79 -24.97 -27.43
N VAL A 189 23.14 -25.61 -28.40
CA VAL A 189 21.74 -25.33 -28.72
C VAL A 189 20.81 -25.82 -27.61
N TRP A 190 21.03 -27.00 -27.03
CA TRP A 190 20.21 -27.49 -25.91
C TRP A 190 20.36 -26.59 -24.68
N GLY A 191 21.56 -26.06 -24.42
CA GLY A 191 21.75 -25.06 -23.37
C GLY A 191 20.92 -23.79 -23.62
N GLN A 192 20.90 -23.31 -24.86
CA GLN A 192 20.09 -22.14 -25.26
C GLN A 192 18.58 -22.41 -25.21
N VAL A 193 18.13 -23.61 -25.56
CA VAL A 193 16.71 -24.00 -25.44
C VAL A 193 16.29 -24.06 -23.98
N TRP A 194 17.07 -24.72 -23.12
CA TRP A 194 16.80 -24.75 -21.68
C TRP A 194 16.73 -23.34 -21.11
N HIS A 195 17.68 -22.48 -21.46
CA HIS A 195 17.68 -21.08 -21.05
C HIS A 195 16.45 -20.30 -21.58
N SER A 196 15.98 -20.59 -22.78
CA SER A 196 14.75 -19.98 -23.32
C SER A 196 13.52 -20.40 -22.52
N ILE A 197 13.42 -21.67 -22.12
CA ILE A 197 12.35 -22.18 -21.25
C ILE A 197 12.43 -21.52 -19.86
N GLN A 198 13.63 -21.41 -19.29
CA GLN A 198 13.87 -20.69 -18.05
C GLN A 198 13.41 -19.23 -18.13
N THR A 199 13.74 -18.54 -19.22
CA THR A 199 13.33 -17.15 -19.47
C THR A 199 11.81 -17.01 -19.53
N LEU A 200 11.11 -17.92 -20.23
CA LEU A 200 9.63 -17.94 -20.26
C LEU A 200 9.03 -18.09 -18.86
N LYS A 201 9.59 -18.99 -18.05
CA LYS A 201 9.18 -19.18 -16.64
C LYS A 201 9.37 -17.91 -15.82
N GLU A 202 10.55 -17.31 -15.88
CA GLU A 202 10.88 -16.10 -15.13
C GLU A 202 10.02 -14.91 -15.55
N ASP A 203 9.88 -14.67 -16.86
CA ASP A 203 9.02 -13.60 -17.39
C ASP A 203 7.57 -13.78 -16.97
N CYS A 204 7.05 -15.02 -17.00
CA CYS A 204 5.71 -15.30 -16.51
C CYS A 204 5.57 -15.01 -15.00
N ASN A 205 6.59 -15.31 -14.20
CA ASN A 205 6.59 -15.05 -12.77
C ASN A 205 6.64 -13.53 -12.48
N ARG A 206 7.38 -12.74 -13.25
CA ARG A 206 7.39 -11.27 -13.16
C ARG A 206 6.02 -10.67 -13.46
N LEU A 207 5.34 -11.16 -14.50
CA LEU A 207 3.96 -10.74 -14.79
C LEU A 207 2.99 -11.09 -13.66
N GLN A 208 3.16 -12.27 -13.05
CA GLN A 208 2.37 -12.67 -11.89
C GLN A 208 2.65 -11.77 -10.67
N GLN A 209 3.90 -11.36 -10.44
CA GLN A 209 4.26 -10.40 -9.40
C GLN A 209 3.58 -9.04 -9.65
N GLY A 210 3.56 -8.55 -10.89
CA GLY A 210 2.83 -7.34 -11.24
C GLY A 210 1.34 -7.42 -10.92
N GLN A 211 0.67 -8.53 -11.29
CA GLN A 211 -0.74 -8.74 -10.93
C GLN A 211 -0.95 -8.77 -9.40
N ARG A 212 -0.03 -9.39 -8.64
CA ARG A 212 -0.07 -9.39 -7.17
C ARG A 212 0.15 -8.00 -6.58
N ALA A 213 1.06 -7.20 -7.14
CA ALA A 213 1.27 -5.82 -6.71
C ALA A 213 0.00 -4.97 -6.90
N ALA A 214 -0.67 -5.10 -8.04
CA ALA A 214 -1.96 -4.45 -8.29
C ALA A 214 -3.04 -4.94 -7.32
N MET A 215 -3.10 -6.24 -7.04
CA MET A 215 -4.02 -6.80 -6.04
C MET A 215 -3.75 -6.22 -4.65
N MET A 216 -2.50 -6.16 -4.20
CA MET A 216 -2.14 -5.60 -2.90
C MET A 216 -2.52 -4.11 -2.79
N ASN A 217 -2.34 -3.35 -3.87
CA ASN A 217 -2.79 -1.96 -3.95
C ASN A 217 -4.32 -1.85 -3.80
N LEU A 218 -5.08 -2.67 -4.53
CA LEU A 218 -6.53 -2.74 -4.43
C LEU A 218 -6.98 -3.05 -2.98
N LEU A 219 -6.35 -4.01 -2.31
CA LEU A 219 -6.70 -4.38 -0.94
C LEU A 219 -6.44 -3.26 0.08
N ARG A 220 -5.40 -2.44 -0.14
CA ARG A 220 -5.17 -1.24 0.68
C ARG A 220 -6.27 -0.20 0.48
N ASN A 221 -6.60 0.10 -0.78
CA ASN A 221 -7.69 1.02 -1.10
C ASN A 221 -9.02 0.55 -0.50
N ASN A 222 -9.31 -0.74 -0.64
CA ASN A 222 -10.51 -1.35 -0.09
C ASN A 222 -10.57 -1.30 1.44
N SER A 223 -9.43 -1.44 2.13
CA SER A 223 -9.35 -1.28 3.58
C SER A 223 -9.68 0.16 4.01
N CYS A 224 -9.16 1.17 3.30
CA CYS A 224 -9.50 2.57 3.53
C CYS A 224 -10.99 2.83 3.29
N LEU A 225 -11.52 2.36 2.15
CA LEU A 225 -12.92 2.49 1.78
C LEU A 225 -13.85 1.82 2.82
N SER A 226 -13.46 0.67 3.35
CA SER A 226 -14.19 -0.03 4.42
C SER A 226 -14.23 0.77 5.74
N LYS A 227 -13.14 1.44 6.11
CA LYS A 227 -13.11 2.31 7.29
C LYS A 227 -14.07 3.49 7.11
N MET A 228 -14.01 4.15 5.96
CA MET A 228 -14.92 5.27 5.64
C MET A 228 -16.38 4.83 5.59
N LYS A 229 -16.69 3.64 5.06
CA LYS A 229 -18.04 3.04 5.10
C LYS A 229 -18.58 2.98 6.52
N ASN A 230 -17.78 2.46 7.45
CA ASN A 230 -18.20 2.26 8.83
C ASN A 230 -18.40 3.59 9.56
N SER A 231 -17.51 4.56 9.32
CA SER A 231 -17.68 5.93 9.82
C SER A 231 -18.94 6.61 9.26
N MET A 232 -19.18 6.51 7.95
CA MET A 232 -20.38 7.04 7.30
C MET A 232 -21.66 6.41 7.86
N ALA A 233 -21.70 5.08 8.01
CA ALA A 233 -22.84 4.38 8.57
C ALA A 233 -23.11 4.79 10.03
N SER A 234 -22.05 4.92 10.84
CA SER A 234 -22.16 5.38 12.23
C SER A 234 -22.72 6.80 12.31
N MET A 235 -22.18 7.72 11.51
CA MET A 235 -22.67 9.11 11.47
C MET A 235 -24.11 9.20 10.96
N SER A 236 -24.52 8.31 10.05
CA SER A 236 -25.91 8.25 9.58
C SER A 236 -26.86 7.90 10.68
N GLN A 237 -26.50 6.93 11.51
CA GLN A 237 -27.31 6.55 12.65
C GLN A 237 -27.39 7.66 13.70
N GLN A 238 -26.28 8.39 13.93
CA GLN A 238 -26.26 9.54 14.84
C GLN A 238 -27.12 10.69 14.33
N LEU A 239 -27.01 11.05 13.04
CA LEU A 239 -27.81 12.10 12.43
C LEU A 239 -29.30 11.75 12.47
N LYS A 240 -29.67 10.51 12.15
CA LYS A 240 -31.05 10.01 12.28
C LYS A 240 -31.57 10.22 13.70
N ALA A 241 -30.83 9.78 14.71
CA ALA A 241 -31.24 9.94 16.11
C ALA A 241 -31.40 11.42 16.53
N LYS A 242 -30.50 12.31 16.06
CA LYS A 242 -30.59 13.76 16.34
C LYS A 242 -31.78 14.40 15.65
N LEU A 243 -32.07 14.00 14.41
CA LEU A 243 -33.26 14.45 13.68
C LEU A 243 -34.54 13.98 14.37
N ASP A 244 -34.63 12.70 14.75
CA ASP A 244 -35.79 12.15 15.47
C ASP A 244 -36.01 12.88 16.82
N PHE A 245 -34.93 13.16 17.54
CA PHE A 245 -34.98 13.96 18.77
C PHE A 245 -35.46 15.39 18.50
N PHE A 246 -34.91 16.07 17.49
CA PHE A 246 -35.28 17.42 17.12
C PHE A 246 -36.75 17.51 16.70
N LYS A 247 -37.21 16.60 15.82
CA LYS A 247 -38.59 16.53 15.32
C LYS A 247 -39.58 16.37 16.48
N THR A 248 -39.28 15.46 17.40
CA THR A 248 -40.07 15.30 18.62
C THR A 248 -40.08 16.59 19.45
N SER A 249 -38.91 17.20 19.64
CA SER A 249 -38.76 18.40 20.46
C SER A 249 -39.47 19.63 19.89
N ILE A 250 -39.40 19.86 18.57
CA ILE A 250 -40.06 21.00 17.92
C ILE A 250 -41.57 20.81 17.84
N GLN A 251 -42.05 19.58 17.64
CA GLN A 251 -43.48 19.27 17.64
C GLN A 251 -44.12 19.60 18.99
N ILE A 252 -43.47 19.22 20.10
CA ILE A 252 -43.92 19.57 21.46
C ILE A 252 -43.98 21.09 21.63
N ASP A 253 -42.93 21.80 21.23
CA ASP A 253 -42.87 23.26 21.37
C ASP A 253 -43.97 23.95 20.54
N LEU A 254 -44.24 23.48 19.32
CA LEU A 254 -45.32 23.99 18.45
C LEU A 254 -46.72 23.70 19.04
N GLU A 255 -46.95 22.48 19.51
CA GLU A 255 -48.23 22.07 20.12
C GLU A 255 -48.51 22.88 21.38
N LYS A 256 -47.56 22.95 22.32
CA LYS A 256 -47.70 23.71 23.58
C LYS A 256 -47.79 25.20 23.35
N TYR A 257 -47.09 25.73 22.35
CA TYR A 257 -47.26 27.12 21.96
C TYR A 257 -48.68 27.42 21.43
N SER A 258 -49.28 26.49 20.68
CA SER A 258 -50.64 26.64 20.16
C SER A 258 -51.71 26.58 21.27
N GLU A 259 -51.53 25.70 22.27
CA GLU A 259 -52.43 25.58 23.42
C GLU A 259 -52.47 26.87 24.26
N GLN A 260 -51.33 27.54 24.45
CA GLN A 260 -51.25 28.76 25.28
C GLN A 260 -51.65 30.05 24.54
N THR A 261 -52.03 29.99 23.27
CA THR A 261 -52.22 31.20 22.44
C THR A 261 -53.38 32.08 22.93
N GLU A 262 -54.42 31.50 23.53
CA GLU A 262 -55.63 32.22 23.96
C GLU A 262 -55.42 33.05 25.25
N PHE A 263 -54.55 32.60 26.15
CA PHE A 263 -54.36 33.18 27.49
C PHE A 263 -52.89 33.55 27.81
N GLY A 264 -51.97 33.35 26.87
CA GLY A 264 -50.52 33.49 27.07
C GLY A 264 -49.86 34.56 26.20
N ILE A 265 -48.68 34.24 25.65
CA ILE A 265 -47.90 35.13 24.79
C ILE A 265 -48.07 34.73 23.33
N THR A 266 -48.50 35.69 22.51
CA THR A 266 -48.70 35.51 21.07
C THR A 266 -47.60 36.24 20.26
N SER A 267 -47.00 35.54 19.31
CA SER A 267 -45.95 36.00 18.40
C SER A 267 -45.98 35.20 17.08
N ASP A 268 -46.62 35.74 16.05
CA ASP A 268 -46.72 35.07 14.75
C ASP A 268 -45.37 34.88 14.07
N LYS A 269 -44.42 35.81 14.30
CA LYS A 269 -43.05 35.71 13.77
C LYS A 269 -42.32 34.48 14.28
N LEU A 270 -42.51 34.14 15.56
CA LEU A 270 -41.86 32.99 16.19
C LEU A 270 -42.51 31.68 15.73
N LEU A 271 -43.84 31.65 15.60
CA LEU A 271 -44.56 30.49 15.06
C LEU A 271 -44.12 30.18 13.62
N LEU A 272 -44.03 31.20 12.76
CA LEU A 272 -43.52 31.05 11.39
C LEU A 272 -42.08 30.54 11.38
N ALA A 273 -41.19 31.17 12.17
CA ALA A 273 -39.81 30.75 12.25
C ALA A 273 -39.66 29.28 12.72
N TRP A 274 -40.44 28.83 13.70
CA TRP A 274 -40.40 27.44 14.17
C TRP A 274 -40.95 26.45 13.13
N ARG A 275 -42.00 26.80 12.39
CA ARG A 275 -42.45 25.99 11.25
C ARG A 275 -41.41 25.92 10.13
N GLU A 276 -40.70 27.01 9.86
CA GLU A 276 -39.57 26.99 8.92
C GLU A 276 -38.43 26.09 9.41
N MET A 277 -38.14 26.08 10.71
CA MET A 277 -37.16 25.16 11.30
C MET A 277 -37.58 23.69 11.12
N GLU A 278 -38.85 23.38 11.36
CA GLU A 278 -39.43 22.04 11.15
C GLU A 278 -39.29 21.59 9.69
N GLN A 279 -39.62 22.46 8.74
CA GLN A 279 -39.48 22.15 7.31
C GLN A 279 -38.01 22.03 6.88
N ALA A 280 -37.11 22.85 7.44
CA ALA A 280 -35.70 22.81 7.10
C ALA A 280 -35.03 21.47 7.48
N VAL A 281 -35.42 20.87 8.62
CA VAL A 281 -34.87 19.58 9.04
C VAL A 281 -35.44 18.38 8.28
N GLU A 282 -36.58 18.52 7.59
CA GLU A 282 -37.09 17.46 6.70
C GLU A 282 -36.23 17.28 5.43
N LEU A 283 -35.50 18.31 5.03
CA LEU A 283 -34.54 18.24 3.92
C LEU A 283 -33.18 17.65 4.35
N CYS A 284 -32.97 17.47 5.66
CA CYS A 284 -31.76 16.90 6.23
C CYS A 284 -31.84 15.37 6.30
N GLY A 285 -30.68 14.72 6.31
CA GLY A 285 -30.58 13.27 6.39
C GLY A 285 -30.36 12.64 5.02
N ARG A 286 -29.29 11.85 4.94
CA ARG A 286 -28.78 11.26 3.70
C ARG A 286 -28.99 9.74 3.64
N GLU A 287 -30.08 9.24 4.24
CA GLU A 287 -30.29 7.80 4.43
C GLU A 287 -30.29 7.04 3.10
N ASN A 288 -30.91 7.60 2.06
CA ASN A 288 -31.00 6.97 0.75
C ASN A 288 -29.64 6.93 0.04
N GLU A 289 -28.89 8.03 0.11
CA GLU A 289 -27.55 8.14 -0.44
C GLU A 289 -26.58 7.18 0.27
N VAL A 290 -26.62 7.14 1.60
CA VAL A 290 -25.84 6.20 2.42
C VAL A 290 -26.20 4.76 2.07
N LYS A 291 -27.49 4.42 1.99
CA LYS A 291 -27.95 3.07 1.61
C LYS A 291 -27.40 2.65 0.25
N HIS A 292 -27.53 3.53 -0.76
CA HIS A 292 -27.02 3.26 -2.10
C HIS A 292 -25.49 3.07 -2.13
N LEU A 293 -24.75 3.90 -1.40
CA LEU A 293 -23.30 3.75 -1.30
C LEU A 293 -22.90 2.44 -0.59
N VAL A 294 -23.58 2.07 0.50
CA VAL A 294 -23.35 0.81 1.21
C VAL A 294 -23.59 -0.39 0.29
N GLU A 295 -24.68 -0.40 -0.47
CA GLU A 295 -24.97 -1.46 -1.45
C GLU A 295 -23.85 -1.60 -2.49
N ARG A 296 -23.40 -0.47 -3.08
CA ARG A 296 -22.29 -0.47 -4.06
C ARG A 296 -20.97 -0.94 -3.45
N MET A 297 -20.65 -0.52 -2.23
CA MET A 297 -19.43 -0.94 -1.52
C MET A 297 -19.47 -2.43 -1.17
N MET A 298 -20.63 -2.97 -0.77
CA MET A 298 -20.79 -4.40 -0.49
C MET A 298 -20.69 -5.25 -1.77
N ALA A 299 -21.26 -4.77 -2.88
CA ALA A 299 -21.09 -5.43 -4.18
C ALA A 299 -19.61 -5.46 -4.61
N LEU A 300 -18.89 -4.34 -4.44
CA LEU A 300 -17.46 -4.27 -4.71
C LEU A 300 -16.65 -5.20 -3.79
N GLN A 301 -16.99 -5.28 -2.50
CA GLN A 301 -16.34 -6.20 -1.56
C GLN A 301 -16.49 -7.67 -2.00
N THR A 302 -17.67 -8.05 -2.50
CA THR A 302 -17.93 -9.38 -3.05
C THR A 302 -17.01 -9.66 -4.25
N ASP A 303 -16.97 -8.74 -5.22
CA ASP A 303 -16.07 -8.85 -6.39
C ASP A 303 -14.60 -9.05 -5.96
N ILE A 304 -14.15 -8.30 -4.94
CA ILE A 304 -12.77 -8.37 -4.42
C ILE A 304 -12.50 -9.72 -3.75
N VAL A 305 -13.42 -10.23 -2.94
CA VAL A 305 -13.27 -11.54 -2.27
C VAL A 305 -13.22 -12.67 -3.28
N ASP A 306 -14.04 -12.62 -4.33
CA ASP A 306 -14.02 -13.61 -5.41
C ASP A 306 -12.69 -13.59 -6.19
N LEU A 307 -12.12 -12.39 -6.39
CA LEU A 307 -10.79 -12.26 -6.98
C LEU A 307 -9.68 -12.85 -6.10
N GLN A 308 -9.72 -12.64 -4.78
CA GLN A 308 -8.76 -13.22 -3.84
C GLN A 308 -8.83 -14.76 -3.78
N ARG A 309 -10.04 -15.31 -3.89
CA ARG A 309 -10.27 -16.77 -3.85
C ARG A 309 -9.88 -17.47 -5.14
N SER A 310 -9.61 -16.72 -6.21
CA SER A 310 -9.25 -17.29 -7.50
C SER A 310 -7.96 -18.14 -7.39
N PRO A 311 -7.93 -19.34 -7.99
CA PRO A 311 -6.90 -20.37 -7.74
C PRO A 311 -5.45 -20.01 -8.13
N MET A 312 -5.19 -18.84 -8.71
CA MET A 312 -3.83 -18.34 -9.01
C MET A 312 -2.94 -18.15 -7.78
N GLY A 313 -3.52 -18.15 -6.57
CA GLY A 313 -2.81 -18.10 -5.28
C GLY A 313 -2.36 -19.45 -4.73
N ARG A 314 -2.84 -20.58 -5.25
CA ARG A 314 -2.35 -21.90 -4.80
C ARG A 314 -1.06 -22.22 -5.56
N LYS A 315 0.02 -22.45 -4.82
CA LYS A 315 1.27 -23.05 -5.31
C LYS A 315 0.98 -24.40 -5.97
N GLN A 316 0.52 -24.41 -7.21
CA GLN A 316 0.75 -25.53 -8.10
C GLN A 316 2.12 -25.24 -8.70
N GLY A 317 3.11 -26.11 -8.44
CA GLY A 317 4.27 -26.19 -9.33
C GLY A 317 3.72 -26.24 -10.74
N GLY A 318 3.96 -25.19 -11.51
CA GLY A 318 3.26 -25.01 -12.77
C GLY A 318 3.80 -26.02 -13.76
N THR A 319 2.98 -26.38 -14.76
CA THR A 319 3.47 -27.12 -15.94
C THR A 319 4.74 -26.49 -16.52
N LEU A 320 4.90 -25.15 -16.41
CA LEU A 320 6.08 -24.43 -16.88
C LEU A 320 7.32 -24.64 -15.99
N ASP A 321 7.15 -24.81 -14.67
CA ASP A 321 8.24 -25.17 -13.75
C ASP A 321 8.72 -26.60 -14.01
N ASP A 322 7.78 -27.53 -14.21
CA ASP A 322 8.10 -28.94 -14.52
C ASP A 322 8.80 -29.06 -15.88
N LEU A 323 8.39 -28.29 -16.88
CA LEU A 323 9.02 -28.26 -18.20
C LEU A 323 10.45 -27.70 -18.15
N GLU A 324 10.70 -26.68 -17.31
CA GLU A 324 12.05 -26.15 -17.09
C GLU A 324 12.95 -27.17 -16.40
N GLU A 325 12.43 -27.89 -15.39
CA GLU A 325 13.18 -28.97 -14.73
C GLU A 325 13.50 -30.12 -15.70
N GLN A 326 12.53 -30.54 -16.51
CA GLN A 326 12.75 -31.57 -17.54
C GLN A 326 13.84 -31.15 -18.54
N ALA A 327 13.81 -29.89 -19.00
CA ALA A 327 14.80 -29.35 -19.92
C ALA A 327 16.19 -29.27 -19.28
N ARG A 328 16.26 -28.83 -18.01
CA ARG A 328 17.50 -28.80 -17.24
C ARG A 328 18.11 -30.20 -17.11
N GLU A 329 17.28 -31.19 -16.78
CA GLU A 329 17.69 -32.56 -16.58
C GLU A 329 18.16 -33.22 -17.89
N LEU A 330 17.49 -32.97 -19.01
CA LEU A 330 17.96 -33.41 -20.33
C LEU A 330 19.31 -32.79 -20.70
N TYR A 331 19.47 -31.49 -20.47
CA TYR A 331 20.72 -30.80 -20.73
C TYR A 331 21.86 -31.31 -19.82
N ARG A 332 21.55 -31.57 -18.54
CA ARG A 332 22.48 -32.17 -17.58
C ARG A 332 22.94 -33.54 -18.06
N ARG A 333 22.02 -34.42 -18.42
CA ARG A 333 22.32 -35.75 -18.99
C ARG A 333 23.20 -35.65 -20.24
N LEU A 334 22.92 -34.72 -21.15
CA LEU A 334 23.76 -34.50 -22.33
C LEU A 334 25.20 -34.12 -21.96
N ARG A 335 25.37 -33.21 -20.99
CA ARG A 335 26.70 -32.75 -20.54
C ARG A 335 27.50 -33.83 -19.81
N GLU A 336 26.82 -34.65 -19.02
CA GLU A 336 27.42 -35.72 -18.22
C GLU A 336 27.73 -36.98 -19.04
N LYS A 337 27.32 -37.04 -20.33
CA LYS A 337 27.65 -38.18 -21.21
C LYS A 337 29.16 -38.48 -21.23
N PRO A 338 29.57 -39.75 -21.01
CA PRO A 338 30.93 -40.23 -21.20
C PRO A 338 31.47 -39.90 -22.60
N ARG A 339 32.79 -39.69 -22.75
CA ARG A 339 33.39 -39.20 -24.01
C ARG A 339 33.13 -40.14 -25.19
N ASP A 340 33.12 -41.45 -24.93
CA ASP A 340 32.81 -42.52 -25.87
C ASP A 340 31.36 -42.50 -26.39
N GLN A 341 30.44 -41.87 -25.65
CA GLN A 341 29.00 -41.78 -25.99
C GLN A 341 28.62 -40.41 -26.57
N ARG A 342 29.61 -39.54 -26.86
CA ARG A 342 29.40 -38.20 -27.43
C ARG A 342 29.33 -38.28 -28.95
N THR A 343 28.23 -38.84 -29.44
CA THR A 343 27.91 -38.95 -30.86
C THR A 343 26.99 -37.83 -31.33
N ASP A 344 26.77 -37.75 -32.63
CA ASP A 344 25.78 -36.87 -33.24
C ASP A 344 24.36 -37.32 -32.88
N GLY A 345 23.40 -36.40 -32.92
CA GLY A 345 22.00 -36.65 -32.60
C GLY A 345 21.07 -35.52 -33.00
N ASP A 346 19.77 -35.73 -32.81
CA ASP A 346 18.73 -34.73 -33.10
C ASP A 346 18.36 -33.89 -31.85
N SER A 347 17.46 -32.92 -32.02
CA SER A 347 16.96 -32.05 -30.94
C SER A 347 15.46 -32.20 -30.70
N GLN A 348 14.84 -33.30 -31.11
CA GLN A 348 13.38 -33.46 -31.09
C GLN A 348 12.81 -33.34 -29.67
N GLU A 349 13.42 -34.02 -28.69
CA GLU A 349 12.93 -34.01 -27.31
C GLU A 349 13.03 -32.60 -26.69
N MET A 350 14.13 -31.89 -26.97
CA MET A 350 14.36 -30.54 -26.45
C MET A 350 13.42 -29.51 -27.09
N VAL A 351 13.21 -29.61 -28.42
CA VAL A 351 12.22 -28.78 -29.14
C VAL A 351 10.80 -29.03 -28.66
N ARG A 352 10.44 -30.29 -28.38
CA ARG A 352 9.12 -30.65 -27.84
C ARG A 352 8.87 -29.93 -26.51
N LEU A 353 9.84 -29.90 -25.60
CA LEU A 353 9.73 -29.18 -24.33
C LEU A 353 9.56 -27.68 -24.53
N LEU A 354 10.31 -27.08 -25.47
CA LEU A 354 10.21 -25.65 -25.78
C LEU A 354 8.81 -25.27 -26.31
N LEU A 355 8.27 -26.03 -27.25
CA LEU A 355 6.93 -25.78 -27.78
C LEU A 355 5.85 -25.90 -26.70
N GLN A 356 5.97 -26.89 -25.81
CA GLN A 356 5.09 -27.04 -24.66
C GLN A 356 5.23 -25.87 -23.67
N ALA A 357 6.46 -25.36 -23.47
CA ALA A 357 6.71 -24.23 -22.60
C ALA A 357 6.12 -22.93 -23.16
N ILE A 358 6.23 -22.68 -24.46
CA ILE A 358 5.60 -21.52 -25.13
C ILE A 358 4.08 -21.57 -24.97
N GLN A 359 3.46 -22.73 -25.25
CA GLN A 359 2.02 -22.91 -25.06
C GLN A 359 1.59 -22.73 -23.59
N GLY A 360 2.37 -23.28 -22.66
CA GLY A 360 2.14 -23.15 -21.22
C GLY A 360 2.26 -21.70 -20.75
N PHE A 361 3.25 -20.96 -21.27
CA PHE A 361 3.45 -19.53 -21.02
C PHE A 361 2.22 -18.73 -21.46
N GLU A 362 1.80 -18.85 -22.72
CA GLU A 362 0.65 -18.10 -23.26
C GLU A 362 -0.64 -18.38 -22.48
N LYS A 363 -0.87 -19.65 -22.13
CA LYS A 363 -2.02 -20.04 -21.30
C LYS A 363 -1.99 -19.37 -19.94
N LYS A 364 -0.84 -19.34 -19.27
CA LYS A 364 -0.69 -18.73 -17.94
C LYS A 364 -0.79 -17.20 -18.01
N VAL A 365 -0.17 -16.57 -19.00
CA VAL A 365 -0.27 -15.11 -19.26
C VAL A 365 -1.73 -14.69 -19.47
N ARG A 366 -2.50 -15.43 -20.28
CA ARG A 366 -3.92 -15.14 -20.49
C ARG A 366 -4.72 -15.09 -19.18
N VAL A 367 -4.46 -16.02 -18.27
CA VAL A 367 -5.12 -16.04 -16.95
C VAL A 367 -4.67 -14.86 -16.09
N ILE A 368 -3.37 -14.55 -16.06
CA ILE A 368 -2.82 -13.38 -15.33
C ILE A 368 -3.51 -12.10 -15.79
N TYR A 369 -3.62 -11.88 -17.10
CA TYR A 369 -4.19 -10.65 -17.68
C TYR A 369 -5.70 -10.56 -17.53
N THR A 370 -6.39 -11.70 -17.55
CA THR A 370 -7.83 -11.76 -17.20
C THR A 370 -8.05 -11.30 -15.76
N GLN A 371 -7.23 -11.76 -14.82
CA GLN A 371 -7.33 -11.34 -13.42
C GLN A 371 -6.90 -9.89 -13.20
N LEU A 372 -5.84 -9.45 -13.89
CA LEU A 372 -5.38 -8.07 -13.85
C LEU A 372 -6.49 -7.12 -14.30
N SER A 373 -7.15 -7.42 -15.42
CA SER A 373 -8.30 -6.64 -15.93
C SER A 373 -9.41 -6.52 -14.89
N LYS A 374 -9.80 -7.61 -14.23
CA LYS A 374 -10.80 -7.55 -13.15
C LYS A 374 -10.31 -6.73 -11.95
N THR A 375 -9.04 -6.83 -11.61
CA THR A 375 -8.41 -6.11 -10.49
C THR A 375 -8.43 -4.60 -10.73
N VAL A 376 -8.06 -4.14 -11.94
CA VAL A 376 -8.07 -2.71 -12.26
C VAL A 376 -9.49 -2.13 -12.30
N VAL A 377 -10.49 -2.89 -12.76
CA VAL A 377 -11.90 -2.48 -12.68
C VAL A 377 -12.36 -2.32 -11.24
N CYS A 378 -12.04 -3.27 -10.36
CA CYS A 378 -12.34 -3.13 -8.92
C CYS A 378 -11.63 -1.92 -8.31
N LYS A 379 -10.38 -1.64 -8.71
CA LYS A 379 -9.62 -0.47 -8.26
C LYS A 379 -10.32 0.82 -8.70
N GLN A 380 -10.75 0.90 -9.95
CA GLN A 380 -11.48 2.05 -10.49
C GLN A 380 -12.79 2.27 -9.72
N LYS A 381 -13.60 1.22 -9.53
CA LYS A 381 -14.81 1.28 -8.70
C LYS A 381 -14.53 1.79 -7.28
N ALA A 382 -13.42 1.37 -6.66
CA ALA A 382 -13.02 1.85 -5.34
C ALA A 382 -12.67 3.35 -5.34
N LEU A 383 -11.89 3.79 -6.32
CA LEU A 383 -11.49 5.20 -6.50
C LEU A 383 -12.68 6.10 -6.83
N GLU A 384 -13.69 5.60 -7.54
CA GLU A 384 -14.95 6.32 -7.82
C GLU A 384 -15.87 6.44 -6.60
N LEU A 385 -15.83 5.46 -5.70
CA LEU A 385 -16.65 5.46 -4.49
C LEU A 385 -16.07 6.37 -3.40
N LEU A 386 -14.74 6.48 -3.33
CA LEU A 386 -14.04 7.27 -2.32
C LEU A 386 -14.57 8.72 -2.20
N PRO A 387 -14.56 9.56 -3.26
CA PRO A 387 -15.03 10.94 -3.16
C PRO A 387 -16.53 11.04 -2.87
N LYS A 388 -17.34 10.08 -3.33
CA LYS A 388 -18.79 10.05 -3.06
C LYS A 388 -19.08 9.81 -1.58
N VAL A 389 -18.28 8.97 -0.93
CA VAL A 389 -18.38 8.75 0.52
C VAL A 389 -17.94 10.01 1.27
N GLU A 390 -16.86 10.67 0.85
CA GLU A 390 -16.41 11.94 1.46
C GLU A 390 -17.47 13.04 1.34
N GLU A 391 -18.10 13.18 0.17
CA GLU A 391 -19.17 14.13 -0.08
C GLU A 391 -20.37 13.90 0.84
N VAL A 392 -20.91 12.68 0.89
CA VAL A 392 -22.05 12.34 1.75
C VAL A 392 -21.70 12.55 3.23
N VAL A 393 -20.49 12.18 3.65
CA VAL A 393 -20.02 12.43 5.02
C VAL A 393 -19.99 13.94 5.31
N SER A 394 -19.49 14.75 4.39
CA SER A 394 -19.47 16.21 4.56
C SER A 394 -20.88 16.79 4.67
N LEU A 395 -21.82 16.35 3.84
CA LEU A 395 -23.21 16.81 3.87
C LEU A 395 -23.89 16.48 5.20
N MET A 396 -23.72 15.25 5.69
CA MET A 396 -24.30 14.81 6.97
C MET A 396 -23.74 15.59 8.17
N ASN A 397 -22.47 15.98 8.12
CA ASN A 397 -21.87 16.83 9.14
C ASN A 397 -22.47 18.25 9.14
N GLU A 398 -22.79 18.80 7.97
CA GLU A 398 -23.49 20.09 7.88
C GLU A 398 -24.97 19.99 8.30
N ASP A 399 -25.64 18.89 7.95
CA ASP A 399 -26.99 18.57 8.44
C ASP A 399 -27.00 18.51 9.98
N GLU A 400 -26.02 17.82 10.59
CA GLU A 400 -25.87 17.74 12.06
C GLU A 400 -25.68 19.13 12.68
N LYS A 401 -24.74 19.93 12.15
CA LYS A 401 -24.49 21.30 12.65
C LYS A 401 -25.75 22.16 12.55
N THR A 402 -26.54 22.00 11.49
CA THR A 402 -27.79 22.74 11.30
C THR A 402 -28.80 22.35 12.38
N VAL A 403 -29.03 21.06 12.59
CA VAL A 403 -29.95 20.56 13.63
C VAL A 403 -29.55 21.08 15.02
N VAL A 404 -28.26 21.02 15.36
CA VAL A 404 -27.75 21.52 16.65
C VAL A 404 -28.00 23.02 16.82
N ARG A 405 -27.70 23.83 15.79
CA ARG A 405 -27.92 25.29 15.83
C ARG A 405 -29.40 25.65 15.93
N LEU A 406 -30.27 24.95 15.20
CA LEU A 406 -31.72 25.18 15.25
C LEU A 406 -32.28 24.83 16.62
N GLN A 407 -31.83 23.72 17.22
CA GLN A 407 -32.27 23.30 18.56
C GLN A 407 -31.87 24.36 19.60
N GLU A 408 -30.61 24.81 19.56
CA GLU A 408 -30.10 25.84 20.46
C GLU A 408 -30.85 27.16 20.30
N LYS A 409 -31.08 27.60 19.06
CA LYS A 409 -31.83 28.82 18.75
C LYS A 409 -33.25 28.74 19.32
N ARG A 410 -33.97 27.64 19.06
CA ARG A 410 -35.34 27.45 19.52
C ARG A 410 -35.44 27.48 21.05
N GLN A 411 -34.53 26.79 21.75
CA GLN A 411 -34.50 26.79 23.21
C GLN A 411 -34.23 28.20 23.77
N LYS A 412 -33.28 28.95 23.19
CA LYS A 412 -33.02 30.34 23.61
C LYS A 412 -34.22 31.26 23.36
N GLU A 413 -34.94 31.08 22.27
CA GLU A 413 -36.16 31.83 21.97
C GLU A 413 -37.28 31.54 22.99
N LEU A 414 -37.44 30.28 23.41
CA LEU A 414 -38.39 29.91 24.45
C LEU A 414 -38.04 30.57 25.81
N TRP A 415 -36.77 30.58 26.21
CA TRP A 415 -36.33 31.29 27.42
C TRP A 415 -36.55 32.81 27.33
N ASN A 416 -36.41 33.40 26.13
CA ASN A 416 -36.71 34.81 25.92
C ASN A 416 -38.21 35.11 26.08
N LEU A 417 -39.10 34.23 25.64
CA LEU A 417 -40.54 34.36 25.88
C LEU A 417 -40.84 34.39 27.39
N LEU A 418 -40.21 33.51 28.18
CA LEU A 418 -40.36 33.52 29.63
C LEU A 418 -39.88 34.84 30.25
N LYS A 419 -38.75 35.38 29.80
CA LYS A 419 -38.24 36.67 30.26
C LYS A 419 -39.23 37.82 29.99
N ILE A 420 -39.87 37.81 28.82
CA ILE A 420 -40.92 38.77 28.47
C ILE A 420 -42.13 38.59 29.39
N ALA A 421 -42.58 37.34 29.62
CA ALA A 421 -43.68 37.04 30.53
C ALA A 421 -43.45 37.61 31.93
N CYS A 422 -42.28 37.36 32.51
CA CYS A 422 -41.92 37.84 33.84
C CYS A 422 -41.87 39.37 33.93
N SER A 423 -41.48 40.06 32.86
CA SER A 423 -41.47 41.53 32.83
C SER A 423 -42.88 42.13 32.78
N LYS A 424 -43.84 41.48 32.10
CA LYS A 424 -45.24 41.94 32.04
C LYS A 424 -45.98 41.76 33.38
N VAL A 425 -45.63 40.75 34.17
CA VAL A 425 -46.22 40.51 35.50
C VAL A 425 -45.65 41.45 36.58
N ARG A 426 -44.53 42.15 36.31
CA ARG A 426 -43.80 42.98 37.30
C ARG A 426 -43.79 44.50 37.00
N GLY A 427 -44.74 45.01 36.21
CA GLY A 427 -45.00 46.46 36.03
C GLY A 427 -45.82 47.08 37.18
N PRO A 428 -45.74 48.40 37.46
CA PRO A 428 -45.90 48.97 38.80
C PRO A 428 -47.35 48.98 39.29
N VAL A 429 -47.63 48.23 40.35
CA VAL A 429 -48.78 48.52 41.23
C VAL A 429 -48.39 49.75 42.07
N SER A 430 -48.67 50.93 41.51
CA SER A 430 -48.64 52.20 42.25
C SER A 430 -49.82 52.21 43.21
N GLY A 431 -49.54 51.97 44.49
CA GLY A 431 -50.52 52.01 45.57
C GLY A 431 -49.84 51.82 46.91
N SER A 432 -48.90 52.71 47.24
CA SER A 432 -48.43 52.90 48.62
C SER A 432 -48.99 54.23 49.15
N PRO A 433 -49.31 54.27 50.44
CA PRO A 433 -48.69 55.30 51.27
C PRO A 433 -48.01 54.70 52.50
N ASP A 434 -46.68 54.72 52.42
CA ASP A 434 -45.69 55.11 53.42
C ASP A 434 -46.03 55.27 54.92
N SER A 435 -45.05 54.76 55.69
CA SER A 435 -44.33 55.41 56.79
C SER A 435 -44.84 55.25 58.23
N MET A 436 -44.12 54.40 58.99
CA MET A 436 -43.38 54.70 60.24
C MET A 436 -42.71 53.37 60.69
N ASN A 437 -41.47 53.23 61.12
CA ASN A 437 -40.46 54.14 61.66
C ASN A 437 -39.05 53.56 61.41
N ALA A 438 -38.10 54.45 61.12
CA ALA A 438 -36.68 54.21 61.26
C ALA A 438 -36.28 54.30 62.74
N SER A 439 -35.41 53.39 63.22
CA SER A 439 -34.34 53.64 64.22
C SER A 439 -33.75 52.32 64.72
N ARG A 440 -32.55 51.95 64.24
CA ARG A 440 -31.34 51.64 65.05
C ARG A 440 -30.25 51.00 64.17
N LEU A 441 -29.26 51.84 63.83
CA LEU A 441 -27.87 51.50 63.51
C LEU A 441 -27.28 50.70 64.71
N SER A 442 -26.26 49.85 64.64
CA SER A 442 -25.03 49.79 63.84
C SER A 442 -24.28 48.48 64.16
N HIS A 443 -23.38 48.08 63.26
CA HIS A 443 -22.35 47.03 63.41
C HIS A 443 -21.55 47.06 64.73
N SER A 444 -21.20 45.89 65.28
CA SER A 444 -19.83 45.31 65.28
C SER A 444 -19.79 44.00 66.08
N GLY A 445 -18.99 43.04 65.62
CA GLY A 445 -19.03 41.66 66.09
C GLY A 445 -18.30 41.37 67.41
N GLN A 446 -18.64 40.24 68.02
CA GLN A 446 -17.73 39.30 68.70
C GLN A 446 -18.51 38.10 69.26
N LEU A 447 -18.02 36.91 68.92
CA LEU A 447 -17.91 35.67 69.71
C LEU A 447 -19.13 35.02 70.42
N LEU A 448 -19.28 33.73 70.11
CA LEU A 448 -19.63 32.59 70.99
C LEU A 448 -21.04 32.52 71.60
N ALA A 449 -21.83 31.51 71.17
CA ALA A 449 -22.43 30.50 72.03
C ALA A 449 -23.13 29.38 71.20
N GLN A 450 -22.95 28.13 71.65
CA GLN A 450 -23.67 26.90 71.24
C GLN A 450 -25.18 26.92 71.67
N PRO A 451 -25.96 25.81 71.63
CA PRO A 451 -26.51 25.09 70.48
C PRO A 451 -28.04 24.76 70.58
N SER A 452 -28.63 24.40 69.42
CA SER A 452 -29.77 23.46 69.19
C SER A 452 -31.21 23.86 69.60
N PRO A 453 -32.28 23.24 69.00
CA PRO A 453 -32.30 22.14 68.03
C PRO A 453 -33.05 22.42 66.70
N ALA A 454 -32.63 21.69 65.66
CA ALA A 454 -33.31 21.56 64.37
C ALA A 454 -34.36 20.42 64.38
N PRO A 455 -35.38 20.45 63.50
CA PRO A 455 -36.04 19.25 63.03
C PRO A 455 -35.33 18.67 61.80
N SER A 456 -34.90 17.43 61.98
CA SER A 456 -34.59 16.34 61.04
C SER A 456 -35.10 16.42 59.58
N SER A 457 -34.17 16.51 58.60
CA SER A 457 -34.31 15.92 57.25
C SER A 457 -33.02 15.96 56.39
N LEU A 458 -31.84 15.81 56.98
CA LEU A 458 -30.54 15.75 56.28
C LEU A 458 -29.85 14.37 56.08
N PRO A 459 -30.27 13.22 56.67
CA PRO A 459 -29.49 11.98 56.52
C PRO A 459 -29.58 11.27 55.15
N GLU A 460 -30.66 11.45 54.38
CA GLU A 460 -30.89 10.66 53.15
C GLU A 460 -30.11 11.17 51.93
N ALA A 461 -29.87 12.48 51.83
CA ALA A 461 -29.16 13.06 50.69
C ALA A 461 -27.66 12.76 50.73
N ILE A 462 -27.08 12.69 51.94
CA ILE A 462 -25.65 12.40 52.13
C ILE A 462 -25.36 10.90 51.85
N LYS A 463 -26.23 9.99 52.31
CA LYS A 463 -26.09 8.55 52.02
C LYS A 463 -26.18 8.23 50.53
N LYS A 464 -27.13 8.85 49.81
CA LYS A 464 -27.25 8.66 48.34
C LYS A 464 -26.03 9.18 47.58
N SER A 465 -25.40 10.26 48.07
CA SER A 465 -24.17 10.78 47.48
C SER A 465 -22.99 9.84 47.70
N GLU A 466 -22.87 9.23 48.88
CA GLU A 466 -21.79 8.27 49.18
C GLU A 466 -21.97 6.96 48.40
N GLU A 467 -23.21 6.48 48.25
CA GLU A 467 -23.53 5.30 47.44
C GLU A 467 -23.21 5.50 45.95
N LEU A 468 -23.55 6.67 45.38
CA LEU A 468 -23.22 7.02 44.00
C LEU A 468 -21.69 7.10 43.75
N VAL A 469 -20.94 7.60 44.72
CA VAL A 469 -19.48 7.67 44.65
C VAL A 469 -18.86 6.26 44.73
N ALA A 470 -19.39 5.39 45.60
CA ALA A 470 -18.97 4.00 45.68
C ALA A 470 -19.28 3.21 44.39
N GLU A 471 -20.43 3.46 43.77
CA GLU A 471 -20.82 2.85 42.49
C GLU A 471 -19.91 3.32 41.35
N ALA A 472 -19.58 4.62 41.29
CA ALA A 472 -18.65 5.17 40.31
C ALA A 472 -17.23 4.58 40.44
N HIS A 473 -16.73 4.40 41.67
CA HIS A 473 -15.44 3.74 41.91
C HIS A 473 -15.45 2.26 41.51
N THR A 474 -16.57 1.58 41.73
CA THR A 474 -16.74 0.18 41.33
C THR A 474 -16.72 0.04 39.81
N LEU A 475 -17.42 0.92 39.10
CA LEU A 475 -17.44 0.95 37.63
C LEU A 475 -16.05 1.27 37.04
N CYS A 476 -15.30 2.19 37.64
CA CYS A 476 -13.93 2.48 37.21
C CYS A 476 -13.02 1.26 37.36
N THR A 477 -13.14 0.53 38.48
CA THR A 477 -12.36 -0.68 38.73
C THR A 477 -12.74 -1.80 37.76
N GLN A 478 -14.02 -1.94 37.42
CA GLN A 478 -14.48 -2.89 36.41
C GLN A 478 -13.96 -2.56 35.00
N LEU A 479 -13.91 -1.28 34.65
CA LEU A 479 -13.36 -0.82 33.37
C LEU A 479 -11.85 -1.10 33.28
N GLU A 480 -11.09 -0.81 34.35
CA GLU A 480 -9.65 -1.11 34.40
C GLU A 480 -9.37 -2.61 34.26
N ASN A 481 -10.16 -3.45 34.94
CA ASN A 481 -10.04 -4.91 34.81
C ASN A 481 -10.38 -5.38 33.39
N ALA A 482 -11.46 -4.87 32.79
CA ALA A 482 -11.84 -5.21 31.41
C ALA A 482 -10.77 -4.78 30.38
N MET A 483 -10.16 -3.61 30.58
CA MET A 483 -9.03 -3.16 29.75
C MET A 483 -7.82 -4.07 29.92
N GLN A 484 -7.48 -4.44 31.15
CA GLN A 484 -6.34 -5.31 31.43
C GLN A 484 -6.53 -6.71 30.85
N ASP A 485 -7.76 -7.24 30.86
CA ASP A 485 -8.08 -8.53 30.26
C ASP A 485 -8.11 -8.47 28.73
N THR A 486 -8.56 -7.36 28.14
CA THR A 486 -8.46 -7.14 26.68
C THR A 486 -7.00 -7.07 26.23
N ILE A 487 -6.12 -6.47 27.04
CA ILE A 487 -4.67 -6.41 26.78
C ILE A 487 -4.05 -7.81 26.88
N LYS A 488 -4.44 -8.61 27.89
CA LYS A 488 -3.98 -10.01 28.03
C LYS A 488 -4.47 -10.89 26.87
N GLU A 489 -5.70 -10.71 26.40
CA GLU A 489 -6.25 -11.43 25.25
C GLU A 489 -5.54 -11.05 23.94
N GLN A 490 -5.20 -9.76 23.75
CA GLN A 490 -4.36 -9.33 22.63
C GLN A 490 -2.96 -9.95 22.69
N ASP A 491 -2.33 -10.00 23.87
CA ASP A 491 -1.01 -10.61 24.06
C ASP A 491 -1.03 -12.13 23.86
N GLN A 492 -2.10 -12.81 24.27
CA GLN A 492 -2.29 -14.25 23.99
C GLN A 492 -2.57 -14.50 22.51
N SER A 493 -3.34 -13.65 21.83
CA SER A 493 -3.60 -13.74 20.38
C SER A 493 -2.34 -13.50 19.55
N LEU A 494 -1.47 -12.57 19.99
CA LEU A 494 -0.14 -12.34 19.42
C LEU A 494 0.82 -13.54 19.63
N ARG A 495 0.74 -14.23 20.78
CA ARG A 495 1.51 -15.47 21.03
C ARG A 495 1.01 -16.65 20.20
N VAL A 496 -0.30 -16.78 19.98
CA VAL A 496 -0.88 -17.85 19.15
C VAL A 496 -0.58 -17.64 17.66
N MET A 497 -0.54 -16.39 17.18
CA MET A 497 -0.04 -16.05 15.83
C MET A 497 1.48 -16.29 15.66
N GLY A 498 2.26 -16.22 16.75
CA GLY A 498 3.70 -16.49 16.72
C GLY A 498 4.09 -17.97 16.62
N CYS A 499 3.14 -18.90 16.84
CA CYS A 499 3.39 -20.35 16.80
C CYS A 499 2.96 -21.04 15.49
N VAL A 500 2.43 -20.28 14.52
CA VAL A 500 2.10 -20.81 13.19
C VAL A 500 2.94 -20.09 12.14
N ASN A 501 3.98 -20.78 11.67
CA ASN A 501 5.01 -20.41 10.68
C ASN A 501 6.35 -19.89 11.25
N PRO A 502 7.36 -20.78 11.39
CA PRO A 502 8.73 -20.40 11.70
C PRO A 502 9.47 -20.05 10.40
N SER A 503 9.27 -18.84 9.89
CA SER A 503 10.12 -18.18 8.87
C SER A 503 9.59 -16.77 8.70
N TYR A 504 10.45 -15.75 8.78
CA TYR A 504 10.14 -14.30 8.62
C TYR A 504 9.83 -13.45 9.86
N SER A 505 10.34 -13.81 11.05
CA SER A 505 10.28 -12.91 12.23
C SER A 505 11.64 -12.59 12.87
N ILE A 506 12.75 -12.66 12.14
CA ILE A 506 14.09 -12.42 12.72
C ILE A 506 14.61 -10.98 12.51
N SER A 507 14.04 -10.18 11.61
CA SER A 507 14.59 -8.84 11.30
C SER A 507 14.10 -7.71 12.20
N PHE A 508 12.89 -7.77 12.77
CA PHE A 508 12.32 -6.67 13.56
C PHE A 508 12.68 -6.71 15.06
N LEU A 509 12.85 -7.91 15.63
CA LEU A 509 13.24 -8.08 17.05
C LEU A 509 14.74 -7.82 17.29
N SER A 510 15.58 -7.96 16.26
CA SER A 510 17.04 -7.74 16.36
C SER A 510 17.39 -6.25 16.54
N MET A 511 16.72 -5.34 15.84
CA MET A 511 17.00 -3.90 15.94
C MET A 511 16.53 -3.27 17.27
N ALA A 512 15.44 -3.79 17.86
CA ALA A 512 14.93 -3.30 19.15
C ALA A 512 15.82 -3.72 20.34
N HIS A 513 16.42 -4.92 20.28
CA HIS A 513 17.37 -5.38 21.30
C HIS A 513 18.73 -4.66 21.24
N GLN A 514 19.17 -4.24 20.05
CA GLN A 514 20.45 -3.54 19.87
C GLN A 514 20.42 -2.09 20.38
N LYS A 515 19.26 -1.41 20.30
CA LYS A 515 19.08 -0.08 20.90
C LYS A 515 18.97 -0.12 22.43
N LYS A 516 18.36 -1.18 23.01
CA LYS A 516 18.26 -1.34 24.47
C LYS A 516 19.57 -1.76 25.14
N GLN A 517 20.49 -2.44 24.44
CA GLN A 517 21.81 -2.78 24.97
C GLN A 517 22.81 -1.61 24.94
N LYS A 518 22.75 -0.71 23.95
CA LYS A 518 23.65 0.47 23.89
C LYS A 518 23.37 1.54 24.95
N GLN A 519 22.20 1.52 25.59
CA GLN A 519 21.81 2.50 26.61
C GLN A 519 22.00 1.99 28.06
N LYS A 520 22.41 0.72 28.24
CA LYS A 520 22.61 0.09 29.55
C LYS A 520 24.08 -0.20 29.90
N GLN A 521 25.02 0.23 29.05
CA GLN A 521 26.46 -0.02 29.19
C GLN A 521 27.29 1.26 29.43
N SER A 522 26.66 2.41 29.65
CA SER A 522 27.33 3.69 29.93
C SER A 522 27.37 4.08 31.42
N SER A 523 27.19 3.14 32.33
CA SER A 523 27.36 3.38 33.76
C SER A 523 27.93 2.14 34.45
N LEU A 524 29.26 2.02 34.48
CA LEU A 524 30.07 1.55 35.62
C LEU A 524 31.51 1.22 35.19
N SER A 525 32.44 1.85 35.90
CA SER A 525 33.84 1.50 36.16
C SER A 525 34.85 1.45 35.00
N SER A 526 35.60 2.54 34.93
CA SER A 526 37.07 2.57 34.82
C SER A 526 37.78 1.39 35.51
N VAL A 527 38.78 0.80 34.86
CA VAL A 527 40.16 0.58 35.36
C VAL A 527 40.97 -0.14 34.25
N SER A 528 41.88 0.64 33.65
CA SER A 528 43.29 0.36 33.34
C SER A 528 43.77 -0.91 32.59
N VAL A 529 44.77 -0.62 31.74
CA VAL A 529 45.99 -1.41 31.41
C VAL A 529 46.01 -2.18 30.08
N ASN A 530 46.85 -1.68 29.15
CA ASN A 530 47.83 -2.34 28.24
C ASN A 530 47.45 -3.67 27.55
N ALA A 531 47.91 -4.04 26.36
CA ALA A 531 48.74 -3.49 25.29
C ALA A 531 48.89 -4.66 24.27
N TYR A 532 49.57 -4.39 23.14
CA TYR A 532 50.13 -5.34 22.17
C TYR A 532 49.13 -6.05 21.25
N ALA A 533 49.03 -5.64 19.97
CA ALA A 533 49.95 -5.92 18.86
C ALA A 533 49.68 -7.29 18.22
N PHE A 534 49.28 -7.29 16.94
CA PHE A 534 49.78 -8.24 15.95
C PHE A 534 49.65 -7.63 14.56
N LEU A 535 50.82 -7.26 14.01
CA LEU A 535 51.09 -7.03 12.60
C LEU A 535 51.63 -8.36 12.02
N VAL A 536 51.22 -8.67 10.78
CA VAL A 536 52.09 -9.19 9.68
C VAL A 536 52.36 -10.72 9.71
N PRO A 537 52.63 -11.39 8.55
CA PRO A 537 51.65 -12.11 7.71
C PRO A 537 52.24 -13.51 7.34
N ILE A 538 52.00 -13.99 6.11
CA ILE A 538 52.86 -14.90 5.30
C ILE A 538 52.48 -16.41 5.24
N TYR A 539 51.93 -16.76 4.06
CA TYR A 539 52.25 -17.87 3.14
C TYR A 539 51.77 -19.34 3.30
N TYR A 540 51.40 -19.85 2.11
CA TYR A 540 51.44 -21.22 1.53
C TYR A 540 50.58 -22.34 2.16
N TYR A 541 49.71 -22.98 1.34
CA TYR A 541 50.03 -24.24 0.65
C TYR A 541 48.88 -24.69 -0.31
N ILE A 542 49.27 -25.02 -1.56
CA ILE A 542 48.66 -25.85 -2.62
C ILE A 542 47.26 -25.51 -3.14
#